data_AF-Q0CGB1-F1
#
_entry.id   AF-Q0CGB1-F1
#
_cell.length_a   1.000
_cell.length_b   1.000
_cell.length_c   1.000
_cell.angle_alpha   90.00
_cell.angle_beta   90.00
_cell.angle_gamma   90.00
#
_symmetry.space_group_name_H-M   'P 1'
#
loop_
_entity.id
_entity.type
_entity.pdbx_description
1 polymer ?
#
loop_
_entity_poly.entity_id
_entity_poly.type
_entity_poly.pdbx_seq_one_letter_code
_entity_poly.pdbx_strand_id
1 'polypeptide(L)'
;MRFLCLHGIGSSAQVFETQLSALTAGLGSRYEFVFLQGDIPSEAGPGVEGVADGPYYSFFSLPTPDQLHAAYEVIDQALDTEGPFDGIMGFSQGASLAASYLLSKSNPEPPVKCAVFFCASMPFDVGSSCFCPLEDGSFQDEVTGEDVSGEIQETIPELLDRDKYPGQLGQRFLRRYESGSSTELCLPTVHVYSSQDPYYAQSQGLARMCQSFDREEVVHKGGHTIPWDEKITVEIIECIRRMMTSASRTQQSLVGSWSLLEYRSEVQDSGVTIHPMGQGSRGIITYAPNGYMAVQLVPAVTKKVKHTIHDLLAYTGRYWCEEQPDGAVMVKHRLEVSSEPGMDGSIQQRLVTLSDNQLTLSCPAFVNLEVRHTHSPPAWLA
;
A
#
# COMPACT_ATOMS: atom_id res chain seq x y z
N MET A 1 -16.09 2.60 -6.81
CA MET A 1 -15.10 1.89 -5.98
C MET A 1 -15.82 1.06 -4.97
N ARG A 2 -15.41 -0.19 -4.79
CA ARG A 2 -16.06 -1.11 -3.85
C ARG A 2 -15.08 -1.49 -2.75
N PHE A 3 -15.46 -1.28 -1.51
CA PHE A 3 -14.67 -1.60 -0.32
C PHE A 3 -15.27 -2.78 0.43
N LEU A 4 -14.44 -3.77 0.74
CA LEU A 4 -14.77 -4.83 1.69
C LEU A 4 -14.46 -4.34 3.11
N CYS A 5 -15.44 -4.32 3.99
CA CYS A 5 -15.36 -3.68 5.31
C CYS A 5 -15.42 -4.70 6.45
N LEU A 6 -14.38 -4.75 7.30
CA LEU A 6 -14.24 -5.69 8.42
C LEU A 6 -14.36 -4.97 9.76
N HIS A 7 -15.37 -5.33 10.55
CA HIS A 7 -15.61 -4.75 11.88
C HIS A 7 -14.56 -5.19 12.93
N GLY A 8 -14.49 -4.46 14.05
CA GLY A 8 -13.64 -4.81 15.19
C GLY A 8 -14.18 -5.95 16.05
N ILE A 9 -13.40 -6.36 17.04
CA ILE A 9 -13.81 -7.36 18.04
C ILE A 9 -15.07 -6.88 18.78
N GLY A 10 -16.00 -7.78 19.08
CA GLY A 10 -17.21 -7.44 19.84
C GLY A 10 -18.09 -6.40 19.15
N SER A 11 -18.22 -6.47 17.83
CA SER A 11 -19.00 -5.53 17.01
C SER A 11 -19.91 -6.30 16.04
N SER A 12 -20.46 -5.63 15.03
CA SER A 12 -21.20 -6.27 13.94
C SER A 12 -21.04 -5.47 12.65
N ALA A 13 -21.42 -6.07 11.52
CA ALA A 13 -21.48 -5.38 10.24
C ALA A 13 -22.33 -4.10 10.34
N GLN A 14 -23.48 -4.17 11.01
CA GLN A 14 -24.38 -3.04 11.21
C GLN A 14 -23.79 -1.93 12.11
N VAL A 15 -23.11 -2.32 13.20
CA VAL A 15 -22.42 -1.35 14.08
C VAL A 15 -21.34 -0.62 13.29
N PHE A 16 -20.54 -1.37 12.51
CA PHE A 16 -19.46 -0.77 11.74
C PHE A 16 -19.96 0.12 10.60
N GLU A 17 -21.06 -0.26 9.95
CA GLU A 17 -21.78 0.60 8.99
C GLU A 17 -22.22 1.93 9.63
N THR A 18 -22.77 1.86 10.84
CA THR A 18 -23.18 3.05 11.60
C THR A 18 -21.97 3.93 11.96
N GLN A 19 -20.88 3.32 12.44
CA GLN A 19 -19.64 4.04 12.77
C GLN A 19 -19.02 4.74 11.55
N LEU A 20 -19.12 4.13 10.36
CA LEU A 20 -18.60 4.68 9.10
C LEU A 20 -19.57 5.62 8.38
N SER A 21 -20.80 5.81 8.86
CA SER A 21 -21.87 6.55 8.16
C SER A 21 -21.48 7.96 7.71
N ALA A 22 -20.78 8.74 8.54
CA ALA A 22 -20.33 10.08 8.17
C ALA A 22 -19.31 10.06 7.01
N LEU A 23 -18.39 9.09 7.03
CA LEU A 23 -17.37 8.92 5.99
C LEU A 23 -17.99 8.43 4.68
N THR A 24 -18.88 7.43 4.73
CA THR A 24 -19.54 6.87 3.56
C THR A 24 -20.44 7.92 2.88
N ALA A 25 -21.19 8.70 3.67
CA ALA A 25 -21.99 9.82 3.17
C ALA A 25 -21.12 10.89 2.49
N GLY A 26 -19.98 11.24 3.08
CA GLY A 26 -19.06 12.24 2.52
C GLY A 26 -18.28 11.77 1.28
N LEU A 27 -17.98 10.46 1.17
CA LEU A 27 -17.39 9.86 -0.03
C LEU A 27 -18.37 9.84 -1.21
N GLY A 28 -19.66 9.64 -0.92
CA GLY A 28 -20.76 9.73 -1.88
C GLY A 28 -20.92 8.49 -2.77
N SER A 29 -21.87 8.55 -3.71
CA SER A 29 -22.35 7.39 -4.49
C SER A 29 -21.35 6.72 -5.44
N ARG A 30 -20.14 7.28 -5.60
CA ARG A 30 -19.06 6.62 -6.34
C ARG A 30 -18.38 5.50 -5.54
N TYR A 31 -18.72 5.38 -4.27
CA TYR A 31 -18.17 4.39 -3.33
C TYR A 31 -19.29 3.49 -2.83
N GLU A 32 -19.02 2.19 -2.80
CA GLU A 32 -19.87 1.14 -2.25
C GLU A 32 -19.09 0.41 -1.17
N PHE A 33 -19.76 0.04 -0.10
CA PHE A 33 -19.17 -0.59 1.07
C PHE A 33 -19.95 -1.86 1.38
N VAL A 34 -19.24 -2.99 1.43
CA VAL A 34 -19.80 -4.31 1.75
C VAL A 34 -19.25 -4.71 3.11
N PHE A 35 -20.13 -4.76 4.12
CA PHE A 35 -19.76 -5.01 5.50
C PHE A 35 -19.81 -6.51 5.81
N LEU A 36 -18.65 -7.10 6.04
CA LEU A 36 -18.54 -8.50 6.45
C LEU A 36 -18.92 -8.68 7.91
N GLN A 37 -19.60 -9.79 8.17
CA GLN A 37 -20.05 -10.19 9.49
C GLN A 37 -19.16 -11.31 10.01
N GLY A 38 -18.49 -11.08 11.13
CA GLY A 38 -17.84 -12.13 11.91
C GLY A 38 -18.88 -13.08 12.51
N ASP A 39 -18.50 -14.33 12.71
CA ASP A 39 -19.41 -15.42 13.10
C ASP A 39 -19.21 -15.90 14.54
N ILE A 40 -18.14 -15.45 15.23
CA ILE A 40 -17.87 -15.83 16.62
C ILE A 40 -18.59 -14.87 17.57
N PRO A 41 -19.57 -15.33 18.37
CA PRO A 41 -20.25 -14.49 19.35
C PRO A 41 -19.28 -13.90 20.38
N SER A 42 -19.50 -12.64 20.75
CA SER A 42 -18.66 -11.90 21.68
C SER A 42 -19.49 -10.96 22.54
N GLU A 43 -18.92 -10.51 23.67
CA GLU A 43 -19.38 -9.32 24.38
C GLU A 43 -19.05 -8.05 23.57
N ALA A 44 -19.66 -6.93 23.94
CA ALA A 44 -19.42 -5.64 23.31
C ALA A 44 -17.92 -5.25 23.38
N GLY A 45 -17.36 -4.87 22.25
CA GLY A 45 -15.99 -4.41 22.14
C GLY A 45 -15.82 -2.95 22.52
N PRO A 46 -14.56 -2.48 22.71
CA PRO A 46 -14.29 -1.07 22.97
C PRO A 46 -14.82 -0.17 21.85
N GLY A 47 -15.56 0.89 22.21
CA GLY A 47 -16.12 1.84 21.24
C GLY A 47 -17.43 1.41 20.57
N VAL A 48 -18.01 0.27 20.97
CA VAL A 48 -19.33 -0.20 20.49
C VAL A 48 -20.48 0.23 21.42
N GLU A 49 -20.17 0.48 22.70
CA GLU A 49 -21.15 0.95 23.70
C GLU A 49 -21.88 2.21 23.22
N GLY A 50 -23.22 2.15 23.18
CA GLY A 50 -24.07 3.27 22.78
C GLY A 50 -24.24 3.47 21.28
N VAL A 51 -23.64 2.64 20.42
CA VAL A 51 -23.84 2.69 18.96
C VAL A 51 -25.05 1.84 18.54
N ALA A 52 -25.10 0.59 18.98
CA ALA A 52 -26.23 -0.32 18.77
C ALA A 52 -26.22 -1.43 19.83
N ASP A 53 -27.41 -1.93 20.16
CA ASP A 53 -27.55 -3.12 20.99
C ASP A 53 -27.10 -4.36 20.21
N GLY A 54 -26.62 -5.38 20.93
CA GLY A 54 -26.15 -6.64 20.34
C GLY A 54 -27.22 -7.39 19.54
N PRO A 55 -26.87 -8.52 18.90
CA PRO A 55 -25.69 -9.34 19.18
C PRO A 55 -24.37 -8.79 18.62
N TYR A 56 -23.27 -9.12 19.31
CA TYR A 56 -21.92 -8.76 18.91
C TYR A 56 -21.10 -9.99 18.55
N TYR A 57 -20.13 -9.79 17.67
CA TYR A 57 -19.34 -10.83 17.05
C TYR A 57 -17.90 -10.38 16.84
N SER A 58 -17.05 -11.36 16.57
CA SER A 58 -15.63 -11.23 16.26
C SER A 58 -15.30 -12.17 15.11
N PHE A 59 -14.21 -11.89 14.37
CA PHE A 59 -13.74 -12.81 13.33
C PHE A 59 -12.90 -13.97 13.90
N PHE A 60 -12.27 -13.73 15.05
CA PHE A 60 -11.56 -14.73 15.85
C PHE A 60 -11.64 -14.34 17.32
N SER A 61 -11.65 -15.31 18.24
CA SER A 61 -11.57 -15.09 19.68
C SER A 61 -10.14 -15.25 20.20
N LEU A 62 -9.37 -16.12 19.56
CA LEU A 62 -7.98 -16.40 19.87
C LEU A 62 -7.16 -16.38 18.59
N PRO A 63 -5.92 -15.85 18.60
CA PRO A 63 -5.07 -15.77 17.42
C PRO A 63 -4.40 -17.12 17.11
N THR A 64 -5.22 -18.15 16.95
CA THR A 64 -4.78 -19.49 16.57
C THR A 64 -4.69 -19.59 15.05
N PRO A 65 -3.83 -20.48 14.51
CA PRO A 65 -3.78 -20.73 13.07
C PRO A 65 -5.15 -21.07 12.49
N ASP A 66 -5.91 -21.96 13.12
CA ASP A 66 -7.20 -22.43 12.60
C ASP A 66 -8.23 -21.31 12.51
N GLN A 67 -8.34 -20.46 13.54
CA GLN A 67 -9.30 -19.34 13.53
C GLN A 67 -8.92 -18.26 12.51
N LEU A 68 -7.63 -17.95 12.34
CA LEU A 68 -7.20 -16.96 11.34
C LEU A 68 -7.36 -17.48 9.91
N HIS A 69 -7.12 -18.78 9.66
CA HIS A 69 -7.45 -19.37 8.37
C HIS A 69 -8.95 -19.35 8.09
N ALA A 70 -9.80 -19.70 9.06
CA ALA A 70 -11.26 -19.60 8.90
C ALA A 70 -11.71 -18.17 8.60
N ALA A 71 -11.14 -17.17 9.29
CA ALA A 71 -11.40 -15.77 9.01
C ALA A 71 -10.93 -15.34 7.60
N TYR A 72 -9.81 -15.88 7.10
CA TYR A 72 -9.38 -15.68 5.72
C TYR A 72 -10.31 -16.32 4.70
N GLU A 73 -10.86 -17.50 4.99
CA GLU A 73 -11.84 -18.15 4.11
C GLU A 73 -13.11 -17.31 3.99
N VAL A 74 -13.54 -16.62 5.05
CA VAL A 74 -14.65 -15.65 4.97
C VAL A 74 -14.32 -14.49 4.03
N ILE A 75 -13.09 -13.97 4.07
CA ILE A 75 -12.63 -12.91 3.15
C ILE A 75 -12.57 -13.43 1.72
N ASP A 76 -11.94 -14.60 1.49
CA ASP A 76 -11.81 -15.23 0.18
C ASP A 76 -13.20 -15.50 -0.43
N GLN A 77 -14.14 -16.05 0.36
CA GLN A 77 -15.51 -16.29 -0.06
C GLN A 77 -16.20 -15.00 -0.52
N ALA A 78 -16.04 -13.90 0.22
CA ALA A 78 -16.61 -12.60 -0.14
C ALA A 78 -15.99 -12.03 -1.41
N LEU A 79 -14.67 -12.10 -1.55
CA LEU A 79 -13.96 -11.68 -2.76
C LEU A 79 -14.47 -12.45 -4.00
N ASP A 80 -14.74 -13.75 -3.85
CA ASP A 80 -15.22 -14.61 -4.92
C ASP A 80 -16.70 -14.37 -5.28
N THR A 81 -17.57 -14.17 -4.29
CA THR A 81 -19.03 -14.06 -4.55
C THR A 81 -19.53 -12.64 -4.77
N GLU A 82 -18.89 -11.67 -4.11
CA GLU A 82 -19.34 -10.28 -4.09
C GLU A 82 -18.33 -9.35 -4.74
N GLY A 83 -17.17 -9.84 -5.18
CA GLY A 83 -16.16 -9.05 -5.88
C GLY A 83 -16.58 -8.64 -7.32
N PRO A 84 -15.72 -7.89 -8.03
CA PRO A 84 -14.41 -7.42 -7.59
C PRO A 84 -14.50 -6.26 -6.59
N PHE A 85 -13.53 -6.21 -5.68
CA PHE A 85 -13.32 -5.10 -4.75
C PHE A 85 -12.10 -4.28 -5.16
N ASP A 86 -12.17 -2.97 -4.99
CA ASP A 86 -11.02 -2.08 -5.23
C ASP A 86 -10.17 -1.91 -3.96
N GLY A 87 -10.76 -2.05 -2.78
CA GLY A 87 -10.05 -1.89 -1.52
C GLY A 87 -10.62 -2.71 -0.38
N ILE A 88 -9.83 -2.85 0.68
CA ILE A 88 -10.26 -3.43 1.96
C ILE A 88 -10.17 -2.37 3.06
N MET A 89 -11.14 -2.36 3.96
CA MET A 89 -11.22 -1.42 5.06
C MET A 89 -11.48 -2.19 6.35
N GLY A 90 -10.78 -1.85 7.43
CA GLY A 90 -10.98 -2.54 8.71
C GLY A 90 -10.86 -1.61 9.91
N PHE A 91 -11.51 -1.99 11.01
CA PHE A 91 -11.38 -1.35 12.32
C PHE A 91 -10.81 -2.33 13.35
N SER A 92 -9.81 -1.91 14.13
CA SER A 92 -9.26 -2.67 15.26
C SER A 92 -8.87 -4.10 14.86
N GLN A 93 -9.52 -5.14 15.41
CA GLN A 93 -9.33 -6.54 15.02
C GLN A 93 -9.53 -6.76 13.51
N GLY A 94 -10.57 -6.17 12.90
CA GLY A 94 -10.83 -6.28 11.47
C GLY A 94 -9.73 -5.63 10.61
N ALA A 95 -9.11 -4.55 11.12
CA ALA A 95 -7.97 -3.91 10.46
C ALA A 95 -6.71 -4.80 10.51
N SER A 96 -6.43 -5.36 11.69
CA SER A 96 -5.33 -6.31 11.89
C SER A 96 -5.52 -7.57 11.01
N LEU A 97 -6.74 -8.12 10.97
CA LEU A 97 -7.09 -9.26 10.13
C LEU A 97 -6.91 -8.96 8.64
N ALA A 98 -7.41 -7.81 8.16
CA ALA A 98 -7.23 -7.38 6.78
C ALA A 98 -5.74 -7.25 6.41
N ALA A 99 -4.93 -6.64 7.29
CA ALA A 99 -3.49 -6.52 7.08
C ALA A 99 -2.80 -7.88 7.06
N SER A 100 -3.10 -8.76 8.02
CA SER A 100 -2.59 -10.13 8.07
C SER A 100 -2.92 -10.90 6.79
N TYR A 101 -4.18 -10.82 6.34
CA TYR A 101 -4.63 -11.46 5.10
C TYR A 101 -3.80 -10.97 3.90
N LEU A 102 -3.66 -9.66 3.71
CA LEU A 102 -2.90 -9.10 2.59
C LEU A 102 -1.41 -9.47 2.64
N LEU A 103 -0.79 -9.43 3.82
CA LEU A 103 0.61 -9.81 4.02
C LEU A 103 0.84 -11.30 3.78
N SER A 104 -0.08 -12.16 4.25
CA SER A 104 0.00 -13.61 4.05
C SER A 104 -0.08 -14.00 2.59
N LYS A 105 -0.87 -13.26 1.79
CA LYS A 105 -1.07 -13.57 0.38
C LYS A 105 0.11 -13.18 -0.48
N SER A 106 1.00 -12.27 -0.05
CA SER A 106 2.24 -11.79 -0.72
C SER A 106 2.37 -12.22 -2.19
N ASN A 107 1.34 -11.84 -2.96
CA ASN A 107 1.07 -12.35 -4.30
C ASN A 107 1.57 -11.30 -5.28
N PRO A 108 2.04 -11.69 -6.47
CA PRO A 108 2.37 -10.72 -7.51
C PRO A 108 1.16 -9.86 -7.92
N GLU A 109 -0.07 -10.33 -7.69
CA GLU A 109 -1.32 -9.59 -7.87
C GLU A 109 -2.17 -9.64 -6.59
N PRO A 110 -2.20 -8.56 -5.79
CA PRO A 110 -3.06 -8.51 -4.60
C PRO A 110 -4.54 -8.49 -4.99
N PRO A 111 -5.44 -9.08 -4.16
CA PRO A 111 -6.87 -9.19 -4.48
C PRO A 111 -7.61 -7.84 -4.46
N VAL A 112 -6.96 -6.79 -3.94
CA VAL A 112 -7.44 -5.41 -3.87
C VAL A 112 -6.31 -4.44 -4.20
N LYS A 113 -6.65 -3.20 -4.53
CA LYS A 113 -5.71 -2.17 -4.99
C LYS A 113 -5.29 -1.19 -3.91
N CYS A 114 -5.99 -1.15 -2.78
CA CYS A 114 -5.69 -0.23 -1.67
C CYS A 114 -6.24 -0.76 -0.33
N ALA A 115 -5.78 -0.21 0.78
CA ALA A 115 -6.31 -0.55 2.11
C ALA A 115 -6.53 0.67 3.02
N VAL A 116 -7.54 0.62 3.88
CA VAL A 116 -7.80 1.65 4.90
C VAL A 116 -7.90 0.99 6.28
N PHE A 117 -7.05 1.43 7.21
CA PHE A 117 -6.93 0.84 8.54
C PHE A 117 -7.29 1.84 9.63
N PHE A 118 -8.33 1.54 10.40
CA PHE A 118 -8.74 2.34 11.56
C PHE A 118 -8.30 1.66 12.86
N CYS A 119 -7.53 2.36 13.69
CA CYS A 119 -7.14 1.93 15.05
C CYS A 119 -6.61 0.49 15.11
N ALA A 120 -5.81 0.09 14.10
CA ALA A 120 -5.37 -1.28 13.93
C ALA A 120 -4.37 -1.71 15.02
N SER A 121 -4.52 -2.94 15.50
CA SER A 121 -3.43 -3.66 16.17
C SER A 121 -2.46 -4.25 15.14
N MET A 122 -1.29 -4.68 15.60
CA MET A 122 -0.30 -5.31 14.72
C MET A 122 -0.88 -6.60 14.11
N PRO A 123 -0.64 -6.87 12.81
CA PRO A 123 -1.12 -8.08 12.14
C PRO A 123 -0.42 -9.33 12.68
N PHE A 124 -1.15 -10.44 12.75
CA PHE A 124 -0.63 -11.78 12.98
C PHE A 124 0.00 -12.38 11.72
N ASP A 125 1.12 -13.09 11.89
CA ASP A 125 1.84 -13.79 10.83
C ASP A 125 1.50 -15.28 10.84
N VAL A 126 0.69 -15.73 9.89
CA VAL A 126 0.32 -17.14 9.73
C VAL A 126 1.51 -18.03 9.32
N GLY A 127 2.61 -17.44 8.84
CA GLY A 127 3.86 -18.14 8.53
C GLY A 127 4.82 -18.26 9.72
N SER A 128 4.53 -17.63 10.85
CA SER A 128 5.37 -17.67 12.04
C SER A 128 5.39 -19.05 12.72
N SER A 129 6.45 -19.36 13.48
CA SER A 129 6.38 -20.47 14.44
C SER A 129 5.31 -20.15 15.48
N CYS A 130 4.59 -21.17 15.93
CA CYS A 130 3.60 -21.01 16.99
C CYS A 130 4.25 -21.06 18.37
N PHE A 131 3.52 -20.56 19.36
CA PHE A 131 3.83 -20.73 20.78
C PHE A 131 2.61 -21.26 21.54
N CYS A 132 2.86 -21.89 22.69
CA CYS A 132 1.84 -22.55 23.50
C CYS A 132 1.85 -21.99 24.93
N PRO A 133 0.69 -21.78 25.56
CA PRO A 133 0.61 -21.43 26.97
C PRO A 133 0.82 -22.67 27.84
N LEU A 134 1.51 -22.49 28.96
CA LEU A 134 1.74 -23.52 29.96
C LEU A 134 0.83 -23.34 31.18
N GLU A 135 0.67 -24.40 31.97
CA GLU A 135 -0.20 -24.38 33.16
C GLU A 135 0.24 -23.33 34.19
N ASP A 136 1.54 -23.08 34.29
CA ASP A 136 2.16 -22.15 35.23
C ASP A 136 2.02 -20.65 34.87
N GLY A 137 1.42 -20.33 33.72
CA GLY A 137 1.26 -18.96 33.25
C GLY A 137 2.22 -18.54 32.14
N SER A 138 3.30 -19.29 31.93
CA SER A 138 4.33 -18.97 30.93
C SER A 138 3.93 -19.40 29.52
N PHE A 139 4.70 -18.96 28.53
CA PHE A 139 4.54 -19.31 27.12
C PHE A 139 5.84 -19.91 26.59
N GLN A 140 5.70 -20.93 25.76
CA GLN A 140 6.82 -21.67 25.19
C GLN A 140 6.72 -21.71 23.67
N ASP A 141 7.82 -21.45 22.97
CA ASP A 141 7.88 -21.69 21.52
C ASP A 141 7.70 -23.18 21.22
N GLU A 142 6.84 -23.50 20.26
CA GLU A 142 6.49 -24.89 19.96
C GLU A 142 7.66 -25.67 19.34
N VAL A 143 8.53 -24.99 18.59
CA VAL A 143 9.60 -25.62 17.81
C VAL A 143 10.88 -25.73 18.64
N THR A 144 11.29 -24.63 19.28
CA THR A 144 12.56 -24.57 20.04
C THR A 144 12.39 -25.01 21.48
N GLY A 145 11.18 -24.91 22.04
CA GLY A 145 10.93 -25.14 23.45
C GLY A 145 11.45 -24.02 24.35
N GLU A 146 11.83 -22.86 23.80
CA GLU A 146 12.32 -21.72 24.58
C GLU A 146 11.16 -20.97 25.26
N ASP A 147 11.42 -20.38 26.42
CA ASP A 147 10.48 -19.50 27.11
C ASP A 147 10.38 -18.17 26.35
N VAL A 148 9.17 -17.86 25.88
CA VAL A 148 8.85 -16.65 25.10
C VAL A 148 7.92 -15.72 25.87
N SER A 149 7.70 -15.94 27.16
CA SER A 149 6.77 -15.16 27.97
C SER A 149 7.07 -13.65 27.94
N GLY A 150 8.36 -13.27 27.93
CA GLY A 150 8.79 -11.88 27.81
C GLY A 150 8.42 -11.26 26.46
N GLU A 151 8.62 -12.00 25.36
CA GLU A 151 8.21 -11.60 24.00
C GLU A 151 6.70 -11.41 23.94
N ILE A 152 5.91 -12.36 24.47
CA ILE A 152 4.45 -12.30 24.44
C ILE A 152 3.92 -11.15 25.30
N GLN A 153 4.55 -10.87 26.45
CA GLN A 153 4.18 -9.73 27.27
C GLN A 153 4.37 -8.39 26.53
N GLU A 154 5.37 -8.27 25.68
CA GLU A 154 5.63 -7.06 24.91
C GLU A 154 4.75 -6.97 23.66
N THR A 155 4.53 -8.10 22.98
CA THR A 155 3.93 -8.13 21.64
C THR A 155 2.43 -8.43 21.64
N ILE A 156 1.95 -9.30 22.53
CA ILE A 156 0.54 -9.73 22.63
C ILE A 156 0.09 -9.75 24.11
N PRO A 157 0.16 -8.60 24.81
CA PRO A 157 -0.16 -8.52 26.23
C PRO A 157 -1.60 -8.95 26.57
N GLU A 158 -2.52 -8.89 25.61
CA GLU A 158 -3.90 -9.31 25.82
C GLU A 158 -4.06 -10.80 26.14
N LEU A 159 -3.13 -11.68 25.71
CA LEU A 159 -3.18 -13.10 26.04
C LEU A 159 -2.80 -13.40 27.50
N LEU A 160 -2.20 -12.44 28.21
CA LEU A 160 -1.88 -12.58 29.62
C LEU A 160 -3.16 -12.58 30.50
N ASP A 161 -4.26 -12.00 30.01
CA ASP A 161 -5.54 -11.97 30.70
C ASP A 161 -6.36 -13.24 30.39
N ARG A 162 -6.17 -14.26 31.24
CA ARG A 162 -6.85 -15.56 31.11
C ARG A 162 -8.35 -15.51 31.41
N ASP A 163 -8.80 -14.50 32.14
CA ASP A 163 -10.23 -14.33 32.43
C ASP A 163 -10.95 -13.78 31.19
N LYS A 164 -10.30 -12.85 30.48
CA LYS A 164 -10.79 -12.30 29.22
C LYS A 164 -10.73 -13.30 28.06
N TYR A 165 -9.70 -14.14 28.04
CA TYR A 165 -9.51 -15.16 27.00
C TYR A 165 -9.41 -16.55 27.64
N PRO A 166 -10.55 -17.18 28.00
CA PRO A 166 -10.55 -18.51 28.58
C PRO A 166 -10.18 -19.58 27.53
N GLY A 167 -9.78 -20.77 27.99
CA GLY A 167 -9.54 -21.91 27.10
C GLY A 167 -8.22 -21.87 26.32
N GLN A 168 -7.24 -21.06 26.77
CA GLN A 168 -5.93 -20.97 26.13
C GLN A 168 -5.13 -22.28 26.23
N LEU A 169 -5.25 -23.02 27.33
CA LEU A 169 -4.47 -24.23 27.56
C LEU A 169 -4.74 -25.27 26.45
N GLY A 170 -3.66 -25.81 25.88
CA GLY A 170 -3.71 -26.75 24.76
C GLY A 170 -3.89 -26.10 23.38
N GLN A 171 -3.98 -24.76 23.31
CA GLN A 171 -4.00 -24.03 22.04
C GLN A 171 -2.59 -23.70 21.56
N ARG A 172 -2.49 -23.44 20.26
CA ARG A 172 -1.29 -22.93 19.58
C ARG A 172 -1.58 -21.54 19.07
N PHE A 173 -0.74 -20.57 19.38
CA PHE A 173 -0.94 -19.17 19.01
C PHE A 173 0.09 -18.70 17.99
N LEU A 174 -0.35 -17.79 17.12
CA LEU A 174 0.48 -17.12 16.13
C LEU A 174 1.17 -15.89 16.72
N ARG A 175 2.35 -15.58 16.19
CA ARG A 175 3.05 -14.32 16.49
C ARG A 175 2.50 -13.17 15.66
N ARG A 176 2.77 -11.96 16.10
CA ARG A 176 2.59 -10.75 15.30
C ARG A 176 3.78 -10.54 14.38
N TYR A 177 3.54 -9.89 13.25
CA TYR A 177 4.64 -9.37 12.44
C TYR A 177 5.47 -8.36 13.22
N GLU A 178 6.77 -8.32 12.94
CA GLU A 178 7.68 -7.33 13.52
C GLU A 178 7.72 -6.04 12.69
N SER A 179 7.70 -4.89 13.38
CA SER A 179 7.90 -3.59 12.76
C SER A 179 9.33 -3.49 12.21
N GLY A 180 9.49 -3.50 10.88
CA GLY A 180 10.78 -3.47 10.21
C GLY A 180 11.24 -4.83 9.64
N SER A 181 10.36 -5.84 9.67
CA SER A 181 10.56 -7.06 8.88
C SER A 181 10.72 -6.74 7.38
N SER A 182 11.32 -7.64 6.60
CA SER A 182 11.45 -7.48 5.14
C SER A 182 10.11 -7.52 4.40
N THR A 183 9.02 -7.86 5.08
CA THR A 183 7.69 -7.99 4.51
C THR A 183 7.00 -6.62 4.52
N GLU A 184 6.81 -6.06 3.33
CA GLU A 184 6.18 -4.76 3.13
C GLU A 184 4.86 -4.92 2.37
N LEU A 185 3.81 -4.22 2.82
CA LEU A 185 2.56 -4.13 2.08
C LEU A 185 2.71 -3.08 0.97
N CYS A 186 2.85 -3.56 -0.26
CA CYS A 186 3.07 -2.74 -1.46
C CYS A 186 1.75 -2.30 -2.12
N LEU A 187 0.88 -1.64 -1.35
CA LEU A 187 -0.38 -1.08 -1.81
C LEU A 187 -0.55 0.32 -1.22
N PRO A 188 -1.23 1.25 -1.92
CA PRO A 188 -1.69 2.50 -1.32
C PRO A 188 -2.50 2.26 -0.04
N THR A 189 -2.15 2.97 1.03
CA THR A 189 -2.84 2.84 2.33
C THR A 189 -3.21 4.16 2.98
N VAL A 190 -4.33 4.15 3.70
CA VAL A 190 -4.71 5.22 4.64
C VAL A 190 -4.78 4.62 6.03
N HIS A 191 -4.05 5.19 6.99
CA HIS A 191 -4.08 4.80 8.38
C HIS A 191 -4.74 5.91 9.21
N VAL A 192 -5.77 5.56 9.98
CA VAL A 192 -6.47 6.49 10.86
C VAL A 192 -6.42 5.94 12.27
N TYR A 193 -5.79 6.66 13.20
CA TYR A 193 -5.64 6.17 14.57
C TYR A 193 -5.53 7.31 15.58
N SER A 194 -5.78 7.02 16.86
CA SER A 194 -5.74 8.05 17.90
C SER A 194 -4.48 8.00 18.74
N SER A 195 -3.89 9.17 19.04
CA SER A 195 -2.81 9.29 20.03
C SER A 195 -3.24 9.00 21.48
N GLN A 196 -4.54 8.81 21.71
CA GLN A 196 -5.12 8.41 23.00
C GLN A 196 -5.61 6.95 22.99
N ASP A 197 -5.37 6.22 21.89
CA ASP A 197 -5.72 4.81 21.77
C ASP A 197 -4.66 3.93 22.47
N PRO A 198 -5.05 2.94 23.30
CA PRO A 198 -4.12 1.92 23.80
C PRO A 198 -3.32 1.21 22.70
N TYR A 199 -3.86 1.09 21.50
CA TYR A 199 -3.22 0.46 20.35
C TYR A 199 -2.41 1.43 19.48
N TYR A 200 -2.22 2.69 19.90
CA TYR A 200 -1.52 3.72 19.10
C TYR A 200 -0.16 3.26 18.58
N ALA A 201 0.68 2.69 19.45
CA ALA A 201 2.00 2.20 19.06
C ALA A 201 1.93 1.08 18.01
N GLN A 202 0.90 0.22 18.11
CA GLN A 202 0.68 -0.87 17.16
C GLN A 202 0.16 -0.34 15.81
N SER A 203 -0.74 0.64 15.81
CA SER A 203 -1.20 1.29 14.57
C SER A 203 -0.05 1.96 13.82
N GLN A 204 0.88 2.60 14.55
CA GLN A 204 2.11 3.14 13.96
C GLN A 204 3.04 2.03 13.43
N GLY A 205 3.11 0.90 14.12
CA GLY A 205 3.85 -0.28 13.67
C GLY A 205 3.33 -0.79 12.33
N LEU A 206 2.02 -0.97 12.18
CA LEU A 206 1.40 -1.39 10.92
C LEU A 206 1.65 -0.35 9.82
N ALA A 207 1.50 0.95 10.10
CA ALA A 207 1.81 1.99 9.12
C ALA A 207 3.25 1.89 8.59
N ARG A 208 4.23 1.60 9.47
CA ARG A 208 5.64 1.40 9.06
C ARG A 208 5.86 0.15 8.22
N MET A 209 4.95 -0.81 8.23
CA MET A 209 4.99 -2.00 7.36
C MET A 209 4.40 -1.74 5.96
N CYS A 210 3.80 -0.57 5.73
CA CYS A 210 3.27 -0.19 4.42
C CYS A 210 4.25 0.74 3.70
N GLN A 211 4.35 0.61 2.39
CA GLN A 211 5.24 1.42 1.55
C GLN A 211 5.00 2.93 1.74
N SER A 212 6.06 3.73 1.82
CA SER A 212 5.95 5.11 2.33
C SER A 212 5.45 6.16 1.33
N PHE A 213 5.47 5.89 0.03
CA PHE A 213 5.22 6.93 -0.99
C PHE A 213 3.74 7.22 -1.22
N ASP A 214 2.84 6.28 -0.92
CA ASP A 214 1.38 6.39 -1.05
C ASP A 214 0.66 5.95 0.25
N ARG A 215 1.38 6.06 1.37
CA ARG A 215 0.86 5.92 2.72
C ARG A 215 0.46 7.29 3.27
N GLU A 216 -0.82 7.42 3.60
CA GLU A 216 -1.39 8.58 4.27
C GLU A 216 -1.72 8.21 5.74
N GLU A 217 -1.47 9.12 6.68
CA GLU A 217 -1.68 8.88 8.10
C GLU A 217 -2.47 10.06 8.71
N VAL A 218 -3.62 9.77 9.33
CA VAL A 218 -4.48 10.75 10.00
C VAL A 218 -4.54 10.43 11.49
N VAL A 219 -4.04 11.35 12.33
CA VAL A 219 -3.97 11.16 13.78
C VAL A 219 -4.98 12.04 14.50
N HIS A 220 -5.88 11.42 15.27
CA HIS A 220 -6.91 12.13 16.04
C HIS A 220 -6.78 11.89 17.56
N LYS A 221 -7.68 12.47 18.36
CA LYS A 221 -7.69 12.37 19.83
C LYS A 221 -8.97 11.72 20.38
N GLY A 222 -9.63 10.90 19.57
CA GLY A 222 -10.93 10.29 19.89
C GLY A 222 -10.86 8.96 20.65
N GLY A 223 -9.68 8.52 21.06
CA GLY A 223 -9.47 7.19 21.63
C GLY A 223 -9.69 6.08 20.59
N HIS A 224 -10.11 4.90 21.04
CA HIS A 224 -10.31 3.72 20.19
C HIS A 224 -11.67 3.76 19.47
N THR A 225 -11.84 4.71 18.56
CA THR A 225 -13.10 4.96 17.84
C THR A 225 -12.85 5.45 16.42
N ILE A 226 -13.86 5.32 15.54
CA ILE A 226 -13.87 6.05 14.27
C ILE A 226 -14.29 7.50 14.56
N PRO A 227 -13.50 8.51 14.17
CA PRO A 227 -13.80 9.90 14.48
C PRO A 227 -15.04 10.40 13.74
N TRP A 228 -15.96 11.04 14.48
CA TRP A 228 -17.13 11.74 13.93
C TRP A 228 -16.97 13.27 13.93
N ASP A 229 -15.80 13.77 14.33
CA ASP A 229 -15.45 15.19 14.21
C ASP A 229 -15.44 15.58 12.73
N GLU A 230 -16.16 16.64 12.37
CA GLU A 230 -16.34 17.07 10.98
C GLU A 230 -15.00 17.32 10.28
N LYS A 231 -14.07 17.99 10.96
CA LYS A 231 -12.78 18.34 10.37
C LYS A 231 -11.94 17.10 10.10
N ILE A 232 -11.87 16.19 11.06
CA ILE A 232 -11.13 14.92 10.90
C ILE A 232 -11.81 14.04 9.84
N THR A 233 -13.14 14.00 9.80
CA THR A 233 -13.90 13.24 8.80
C THR A 233 -13.57 13.72 7.39
N VAL A 234 -13.55 15.04 7.16
CA VAL A 234 -13.17 15.64 5.87
C VAL A 234 -11.73 15.29 5.50
N GLU A 235 -10.80 15.34 6.45
CA GLU A 235 -9.40 14.97 6.23
C GLU A 235 -9.25 13.51 5.77
N ILE A 236 -9.93 12.58 6.44
CA ILE A 236 -9.95 11.15 6.07
C ILE A 236 -10.51 10.96 4.65
N ILE A 237 -11.62 11.63 4.33
CA ILE A 237 -12.24 11.56 3.00
C ILE A 237 -11.25 12.02 1.91
N GLU A 238 -10.52 13.10 2.15
CA GLU A 238 -9.53 13.60 1.20
C GLU A 238 -8.33 12.65 1.06
N CYS A 239 -7.85 12.02 2.14
CA CYS A 239 -6.84 10.97 2.06
C CYS A 239 -7.31 9.78 1.22
N ILE A 240 -8.53 9.28 1.44
CA ILE A 240 -9.12 8.17 0.67
C ILE A 240 -9.26 8.55 -0.81
N ARG A 241 -9.66 9.80 -1.13
CA ARG A 241 -9.73 10.29 -2.52
C ARG A 241 -8.35 10.37 -3.17
N ARG A 242 -7.33 10.88 -2.46
CA ARG A 242 -5.95 11.00 -2.95
C ARG A 242 -5.30 9.64 -3.23
N MET A 243 -5.49 8.69 -2.33
CA MET A 243 -5.05 7.29 -2.46
C MET A 243 -5.53 6.68 -3.78
N MET A 244 -6.68 7.14 -4.29
CA MET A 244 -7.38 6.58 -5.45
C MET A 244 -7.35 7.49 -6.69
N THR A 245 -6.37 8.39 -6.79
CA THR A 245 -6.16 9.25 -7.96
C THR A 245 -5.79 8.45 -9.22
N SER A 246 -5.94 9.07 -10.39
CA SER A 246 -5.46 8.48 -11.65
C SER A 246 -3.96 8.21 -11.60
N ALA A 247 -3.21 9.09 -10.92
CA ALA A 247 -1.79 8.93 -10.65
C ALA A 247 -1.47 7.64 -9.89
N SER A 248 -2.18 7.35 -8.79
CA SER A 248 -1.99 6.13 -7.99
C SER A 248 -2.25 4.85 -8.81
N ARG A 249 -3.38 4.80 -9.55
CA ARG A 249 -3.71 3.67 -10.44
C ARG A 249 -2.66 3.47 -11.54
N THR A 250 -2.21 4.57 -12.14
CA THR A 250 -1.20 4.53 -13.20
C THR A 250 0.12 4.04 -12.63
N GLN A 251 0.53 4.53 -11.47
CA GLN A 251 1.76 4.10 -10.81
C GLN A 251 1.74 2.59 -10.54
N GLN A 252 0.63 2.05 -10.04
CA GLN A 252 0.47 0.61 -9.85
C GLN A 252 0.54 -0.15 -11.19
N SER A 253 -0.04 0.40 -12.25
CA SER A 253 0.02 -0.17 -13.59
C SER A 253 1.40 -0.10 -14.25
N LEU A 254 2.32 0.73 -13.74
CA LEU A 254 3.71 0.79 -14.21
C LEU A 254 4.57 -0.33 -13.63
N VAL A 255 4.22 -0.88 -12.47
CA VAL A 255 5.02 -1.88 -11.75
C VAL A 255 5.30 -3.09 -12.65
N GLY A 256 6.56 -3.49 -12.69
CA GLY A 256 7.05 -4.59 -13.52
C GLY A 256 8.18 -4.18 -14.45
N SER A 257 8.48 -5.06 -15.41
CA SER A 257 9.57 -4.88 -16.37
C SER A 257 9.03 -4.74 -17.78
N TRP A 258 9.41 -3.65 -18.46
CA TRP A 258 8.96 -3.31 -19.80
C TRP A 258 10.13 -3.35 -20.77
N SER A 259 9.98 -4.10 -21.86
CA SER A 259 10.98 -4.12 -22.94
C SER A 259 10.73 -2.97 -23.91
N LEU A 260 11.81 -2.29 -24.32
CA LEU A 260 11.73 -1.21 -25.31
C LEU A 260 11.25 -1.76 -26.66
N LEU A 261 10.10 -1.26 -27.13
CA LEU A 261 9.62 -1.52 -28.50
C LEU A 261 10.22 -0.52 -29.49
N GLU A 262 10.25 0.76 -29.12
CA GLU A 262 10.76 1.82 -29.98
C GLU A 262 11.27 3.01 -29.14
N TYR A 263 12.37 3.61 -29.57
CA TYR A 263 12.81 4.92 -29.10
C TYR A 263 12.90 5.88 -30.29
N ARG A 264 12.02 6.88 -30.30
CA ARG A 264 11.95 7.92 -31.31
C ARG A 264 11.81 9.31 -30.71
N SER A 265 12.22 10.30 -31.46
CA SER A 265 11.96 11.72 -31.19
C SER A 265 11.40 12.34 -32.46
N GLU A 266 10.33 13.12 -32.31
CA GLU A 266 9.68 13.82 -33.42
C GLU A 266 10.03 15.30 -33.32
N VAL A 267 10.69 15.82 -34.36
CA VAL A 267 11.07 17.24 -34.40
C VAL A 267 9.85 18.05 -34.81
N GLN A 268 9.38 18.92 -33.91
CA GLN A 268 8.28 19.85 -34.19
C GLN A 268 8.53 20.64 -35.49
N ASP A 269 7.44 20.96 -36.19
CA ASP A 269 7.37 21.69 -37.48
C ASP A 269 7.94 20.98 -38.72
N SER A 270 8.74 19.94 -38.58
CA SER A 270 9.28 19.18 -39.72
C SER A 270 8.58 17.85 -39.99
N GLY A 271 7.94 17.27 -38.97
CA GLY A 271 7.40 15.90 -39.01
C GLY A 271 8.47 14.81 -39.14
N VAL A 272 9.76 15.16 -39.05
CA VAL A 272 10.86 14.22 -39.14
C VAL A 272 10.97 13.42 -37.85
N THR A 273 10.87 12.10 -37.98
CA THR A 273 11.14 11.15 -36.90
C THR A 273 12.63 10.80 -36.92
N ILE A 274 13.31 10.99 -35.78
CA ILE A 274 14.67 10.53 -35.56
C ILE A 274 14.69 9.41 -34.52
N HIS A 275 15.64 8.49 -34.64
CA HIS A 275 15.89 7.43 -33.66
C HIS A 275 17.19 7.74 -32.91
N PRO A 276 17.14 8.35 -31.70
CA PRO A 276 18.34 8.84 -31.02
C PRO A 276 19.40 7.76 -30.78
N MET A 277 18.98 6.51 -30.59
CA MET A 277 19.86 5.36 -30.38
C MET A 277 19.84 4.37 -31.56
N GLY A 278 19.38 4.81 -32.73
CA GLY A 278 19.26 3.99 -33.93
C GLY A 278 18.00 3.11 -33.96
N GLN A 279 17.61 2.74 -35.18
CA GLN A 279 16.45 1.88 -35.44
C GLN A 279 16.80 0.43 -35.04
N GLY A 280 16.08 -0.13 -34.07
CA GLY A 280 16.41 -1.42 -33.45
C GLY A 280 17.27 -1.31 -32.18
N SER A 281 17.26 -0.14 -31.52
CA SER A 281 17.74 -0.04 -30.14
C SER A 281 16.96 -1.00 -29.22
N ARG A 282 17.61 -1.40 -28.13
CA ARG A 282 17.04 -2.34 -27.15
C ARG A 282 17.13 -1.72 -25.78
N GLY A 283 16.23 -2.09 -24.89
CA GLY A 283 16.30 -1.63 -23.53
C GLY A 283 15.23 -2.23 -22.66
N ILE A 284 15.36 -1.97 -21.37
CA ILE A 284 14.41 -2.36 -20.35
C ILE A 284 14.23 -1.18 -19.39
N ILE A 285 13.00 -1.00 -18.94
CA ILE A 285 12.68 -0.18 -17.79
C ILE A 285 11.95 -1.05 -16.78
N THR A 286 12.42 -1.02 -15.53
CA THR A 286 11.80 -1.74 -14.43
C THR A 286 11.31 -0.72 -13.41
N TYR A 287 10.04 -0.85 -13.04
CA TYR A 287 9.43 -0.15 -11.92
C TYR A 287 9.17 -1.15 -10.80
N ALA A 288 9.87 -0.99 -9.69
CA ALA A 288 9.69 -1.82 -8.52
C ALA A 288 8.49 -1.33 -7.69
N PRO A 289 7.77 -2.23 -6.99
CA PRO A 289 6.66 -1.85 -6.12
C PRO A 289 7.06 -0.84 -5.04
N ASN A 290 8.27 -0.97 -4.49
CA ASN A 290 8.81 -0.11 -3.42
C ASN A 290 9.24 1.32 -3.86
N GLY A 291 8.79 1.78 -5.03
CA GLY A 291 9.03 3.14 -5.54
C GLY A 291 10.43 3.37 -6.15
N TYR A 292 11.20 2.31 -6.42
CA TYR A 292 12.45 2.39 -7.19
C TYR A 292 12.24 2.05 -8.66
N MET A 293 13.07 2.64 -9.53
CA MET A 293 13.06 2.37 -10.95
C MET A 293 14.48 2.29 -11.51
N ALA A 294 14.64 1.53 -12.58
CA ALA A 294 15.88 1.43 -13.33
C ALA A 294 15.61 1.41 -14.83
N VAL A 295 16.46 2.08 -15.59
CA VAL A 295 16.43 2.14 -17.06
C VAL A 295 17.77 1.71 -17.59
N GLN A 296 17.76 0.84 -18.60
CA GLN A 296 18.92 0.52 -19.41
C GLN A 296 18.53 0.53 -20.88
N LEU A 297 19.18 1.38 -21.66
CA LEU A 297 18.98 1.51 -23.10
C LEU A 297 20.31 1.33 -23.82
N VAL A 298 20.30 0.51 -24.86
CA VAL A 298 21.47 0.14 -25.67
C VAL A 298 21.20 0.48 -27.13
N PRO A 299 22.16 1.06 -27.87
CA PRO A 299 21.97 1.41 -29.26
C PRO A 299 21.74 0.20 -30.18
N ALA A 300 21.19 0.46 -31.36
CA ALA A 300 21.05 -0.53 -32.41
C ALA A 300 22.44 -1.05 -32.87
N VAL A 301 22.56 -2.37 -33.04
CA VAL A 301 23.81 -3.00 -33.51
C VAL A 301 23.97 -2.73 -35.00
N THR A 302 24.94 -1.89 -35.38
CA THR A 302 25.39 -1.80 -36.77
C THR A 302 26.56 -2.75 -36.98
N LYS A 303 26.62 -3.42 -38.14
CA LYS A 303 27.61 -4.49 -38.45
C LYS A 303 29.09 -4.03 -38.46
N LYS A 304 29.38 -2.79 -38.07
CA LYS A 304 30.72 -2.22 -38.02
C LYS A 304 30.85 -1.39 -36.74
N VAL A 305 31.73 -1.83 -35.83
CA VAL A 305 32.26 -1.17 -34.62
C VAL A 305 31.89 -1.90 -33.32
N LYS A 306 32.93 -2.18 -32.51
CA LYS A 306 32.82 -2.64 -31.13
C LYS A 306 32.24 -1.50 -30.29
N HIS A 307 31.06 -1.68 -29.70
CA HIS A 307 30.57 -0.72 -28.70
C HIS A 307 31.53 -0.69 -27.52
N THR A 308 32.01 0.50 -27.17
CA THR A 308 32.57 0.76 -25.85
C THR A 308 31.40 0.79 -24.84
N ILE A 309 31.67 0.55 -23.56
CA ILE A 309 30.66 0.62 -22.47
C ILE A 309 29.99 2.01 -22.41
N HIS A 310 30.58 3.02 -23.06
CA HIS A 310 30.15 4.42 -23.06
C HIS A 310 28.87 4.72 -23.85
N ASP A 311 28.36 3.81 -24.69
CA ASP A 311 27.13 4.06 -25.45
C ASP A 311 25.84 3.62 -24.70
N LEU A 312 25.98 3.05 -23.50
CA LEU A 312 24.88 2.66 -22.63
C LEU A 312 24.27 3.91 -21.97
N LEU A 313 22.98 4.14 -22.20
CA LEU A 313 22.21 5.06 -21.38
C LEU A 313 21.55 4.27 -20.26
N ALA A 314 22.00 4.47 -19.03
CA ALA A 314 21.43 3.81 -17.87
C ALA A 314 21.24 4.80 -16.72
N TYR A 315 20.12 4.70 -16.02
CA TYR A 315 19.92 5.45 -14.79
C TYR A 315 18.98 4.70 -13.84
N THR A 316 19.12 4.97 -12.55
CA THR A 316 18.31 4.38 -11.49
C THR A 316 17.98 5.42 -10.44
N GLY A 317 16.86 5.22 -9.74
CA GLY A 317 16.48 6.06 -8.62
C GLY A 317 15.02 5.85 -8.23
N ARG A 318 14.40 6.90 -7.68
CA ARG A 318 13.00 6.85 -7.22
C ARG A 318 12.03 7.26 -8.32
N TYR A 319 10.81 6.72 -8.28
CA TYR A 319 9.72 7.21 -9.12
C TYR A 319 8.42 7.43 -8.36
N TRP A 320 7.59 8.30 -8.92
CA TRP A 320 6.20 8.51 -8.50
C TRP A 320 5.38 9.11 -9.65
N CYS A 321 4.06 8.99 -9.59
CA CYS A 321 3.15 9.58 -10.56
C CYS A 321 2.42 10.80 -9.97
N GLU A 322 2.11 11.77 -10.84
CA GLU A 322 1.32 12.96 -10.50
C GLU A 322 0.27 13.21 -11.58
N GLU A 323 -0.97 13.45 -11.15
CA GLU A 323 -2.06 13.85 -12.03
C GLU A 323 -1.93 15.34 -12.36
N GLN A 324 -1.98 15.66 -13.65
CA GLN A 324 -1.89 17.01 -14.16
C GLN A 324 -3.28 17.68 -14.18
N PRO A 325 -3.38 19.02 -14.24
CA PRO A 325 -4.66 19.73 -14.24
C PRO A 325 -5.60 19.35 -15.40
N ASP A 326 -5.07 18.82 -16.49
CA ASP A 326 -5.82 18.33 -17.65
C ASP A 326 -6.24 16.85 -17.54
N GLY A 327 -5.96 16.21 -16.40
CA GLY A 327 -6.25 14.80 -16.12
C GLY A 327 -5.19 13.82 -16.64
N ALA A 328 -4.15 14.31 -17.31
CA ALA A 328 -3.05 13.47 -17.77
C ALA A 328 -2.17 13.01 -16.59
N VAL A 329 -1.50 11.86 -16.69
CA VAL A 329 -0.61 11.37 -15.63
C VAL A 329 0.85 11.50 -16.04
N MET A 330 1.66 12.12 -15.18
CA MET A 330 3.08 12.31 -15.34
C MET A 330 3.83 11.39 -14.38
N VAL A 331 4.72 10.52 -14.88
CA VAL A 331 5.68 9.82 -14.03
C VAL A 331 6.94 10.68 -13.91
N LYS A 332 7.47 10.80 -12.69
CA LYS A 332 8.72 11.49 -12.38
C LYS A 332 9.76 10.48 -11.95
N HIS A 333 10.95 10.52 -12.54
CA HIS A 333 12.11 9.73 -12.12
C HIS A 333 13.13 10.68 -11.48
N ARG A 334 13.39 10.53 -10.18
CA ARG A 334 14.50 11.22 -9.50
C ARG A 334 15.72 10.33 -9.58
N LEU A 335 16.73 10.79 -10.32
CA LEU A 335 17.93 10.01 -10.61
C LEU A 335 18.87 10.04 -9.41
N GLU A 336 19.20 8.87 -8.88
CA GLU A 336 20.21 8.70 -7.84
C GLU A 336 21.57 8.39 -8.46
N VAL A 337 21.58 7.62 -9.55
CA VAL A 337 22.78 7.27 -10.32
C VAL A 337 22.44 7.27 -11.81
N SER A 338 23.29 7.89 -12.62
CA SER A 338 23.18 7.96 -14.08
C SER A 338 24.50 7.66 -14.78
N SER A 339 24.45 7.05 -15.96
CA SER A 339 25.61 6.90 -16.86
C SER A 339 26.08 8.23 -17.43
N GLU A 340 25.21 9.24 -17.43
CA GLU A 340 25.50 10.64 -17.74
C GLU A 340 25.64 11.42 -16.41
N PRO A 341 26.86 11.73 -15.94
CA PRO A 341 27.09 12.31 -14.60
C PRO A 341 26.35 13.63 -14.35
N GLY A 342 26.06 14.40 -15.41
CA GLY A 342 25.32 15.66 -15.31
C GLY A 342 23.84 15.51 -14.95
N MET A 343 23.30 14.28 -14.93
CA MET A 343 21.89 14.02 -14.62
C MET A 343 21.66 13.54 -13.18
N ASP A 344 22.71 13.29 -12.39
CA ASP A 344 22.57 12.85 -10.99
C ASP A 344 21.80 13.90 -10.18
N GLY A 345 20.80 13.44 -9.41
CA GLY A 345 19.90 14.28 -8.64
C GLY A 345 18.82 14.99 -9.45
N SER A 346 18.84 14.92 -10.79
CA SER A 346 17.80 15.52 -11.65
C SER A 346 16.48 14.76 -11.57
N ILE A 347 15.39 15.44 -11.95
CA ILE A 347 14.07 14.85 -12.08
C ILE A 347 13.69 14.79 -13.56
N GLN A 348 13.49 13.59 -14.07
CA GLN A 348 13.01 13.33 -15.42
C GLN A 348 11.49 13.16 -15.40
N GLN A 349 10.78 14.00 -16.14
CA GLN A 349 9.32 13.96 -16.22
C GLN A 349 8.89 13.28 -17.51
N ARG A 350 7.94 12.34 -17.45
CA ARG A 350 7.42 11.63 -18.62
C ARG A 350 5.90 11.53 -18.53
N LEU A 351 5.21 11.98 -19.59
CA LEU A 351 3.79 11.76 -19.75
C LEU A 351 3.55 10.27 -19.97
N VAL A 352 2.62 9.70 -19.22
CA VAL A 352 2.29 8.27 -19.27
C VAL A 352 1.07 8.07 -20.16
N THR A 353 1.19 7.17 -21.13
CA THR A 353 0.05 6.61 -21.85
C THR A 353 0.14 5.10 -21.80
N LEU A 354 -0.90 4.48 -21.26
CA LEU A 354 -1.06 3.03 -21.16
C LEU A 354 -2.23 2.61 -22.04
N SER A 355 -1.99 1.64 -22.93
CA SER A 355 -3.04 0.96 -23.68
C SER A 355 -2.67 -0.50 -23.88
N ASP A 356 -3.59 -1.40 -23.56
CA ASP A 356 -3.36 -2.86 -23.58
C ASP A 356 -2.16 -3.25 -22.70
N ASN A 357 -1.08 -3.73 -23.32
CA ASN A 357 0.21 -4.09 -22.70
C ASN A 357 1.36 -3.19 -23.21
N GLN A 358 1.05 -1.96 -23.64
CA GLN A 358 2.05 -1.01 -24.12
C GLN A 358 2.09 0.23 -23.23
N LEU A 359 3.29 0.53 -22.76
CA LEU A 359 3.63 1.74 -22.05
C LEU A 359 4.33 2.70 -23.01
N THR A 360 3.77 3.89 -23.18
CA THR A 360 4.43 5.02 -23.84
C THR A 360 4.80 6.06 -22.80
N LEU A 361 6.09 6.41 -22.78
CA LEU A 361 6.65 7.51 -21.98
C LEU A 361 7.12 8.62 -22.91
N SER A 362 6.46 9.77 -22.90
CA SER A 362 6.82 10.91 -23.75
C SER A 362 7.27 12.12 -22.92
N CYS A 363 8.05 13.01 -23.53
CA CYS A 363 8.37 14.28 -22.87
C CYS A 363 7.09 15.15 -22.84
N PRO A 364 6.74 15.81 -21.71
CA PRO A 364 5.68 16.80 -21.73
C PRO A 364 5.96 17.85 -22.81
N ALA A 365 4.95 18.18 -23.61
CA ALA A 365 5.07 19.27 -24.57
C ALA A 365 5.54 20.54 -23.83
N PHE A 366 6.53 21.25 -24.39
CA PHE A 366 7.10 22.42 -23.75
C PHE A 366 6.01 23.40 -23.29
N VAL A 367 5.96 23.67 -21.98
CA VAL A 367 5.43 24.93 -21.49
C VAL A 367 6.38 26.01 -22.00
N ASN A 368 5.87 26.95 -22.78
CA ASN A 368 6.62 28.15 -23.20
C ASN A 368 7.23 28.82 -21.97
N LEU A 369 8.49 28.55 -21.67
CA LEU A 369 9.29 29.42 -20.84
C LEU A 369 9.67 30.60 -21.72
N GLU A 370 8.94 31.71 -21.57
CA GLU A 370 9.42 33.03 -22.01
C GLU A 370 10.73 33.33 -21.26
N VAL A 371 11.83 32.81 -21.78
CA VAL A 371 13.15 33.31 -21.44
C VAL A 371 13.26 34.65 -22.16
N ARG A 372 13.11 35.73 -21.41
CA ARG A 372 13.46 37.08 -21.86
C ARG A 372 14.84 37.02 -22.51
N HIS A 373 14.87 37.22 -23.82
CA HIS A 373 16.09 37.50 -24.55
C HIS A 373 16.78 38.72 -23.95
N THR A 374 17.91 38.53 -23.30
CA THR A 374 18.94 39.57 -23.25
C THR A 374 19.93 39.32 -24.38
N HIS A 375 19.70 40.03 -25.50
CA HIS A 375 20.73 40.50 -26.45
C HIS A 375 22.03 40.89 -25.68
N SER A 376 23.28 40.56 -26.04
CA SER A 376 24.02 40.52 -27.33
C SER A 376 25.51 40.18 -27.01
N PRO A 377 26.48 40.09 -27.95
CA PRO A 377 26.73 39.04 -28.95
C PRO A 377 28.25 38.64 -29.00
N PRO A 378 28.87 38.25 -30.14
CA PRO A 378 29.60 36.98 -30.30
C PRO A 378 31.14 37.08 -30.24
N ALA A 379 31.83 35.95 -30.02
CA ALA A 379 33.21 35.75 -30.52
C ALA A 379 33.54 34.26 -30.64
N TRP A 380 33.91 33.84 -31.85
CA TRP A 380 34.64 32.62 -32.13
C TRP A 380 36.16 32.88 -32.08
N LEU A 381 36.92 31.79 -31.94
CA LEU A 381 38.37 31.57 -32.12
C LEU A 381 39.22 31.76 -30.84
N ALA A 382 40.14 30.85 -30.47
CA ALA A 382 40.81 29.78 -31.23
C ALA A 382 40.79 28.42 -30.52
#